data_AF-A0A7C0VUR4-F1
#
_entry.id   AF-A0A7C0VUR4-F1
#
_cell.length_a   1.000
_cell.length_b   1.000
_cell.length_c   1.000
_cell.angle_alpha   90.00
_cell.angle_beta   90.00
_cell.angle_gamma   90.00
#
_symmetry.space_group_name_H-M   'P 1'
#
loop_
_entity.id
_entity.type
_entity.pdbx_description
1 polymer ?
#
loop_
_entity_poly.entity_id
_entity_poly.type
_entity_poly.pdbx_seq_one_letter_code
_entity_poly.pdbx_strand_id
1 'polypeptide(L)'
;MKENFINEESYYSDKQNELKETEEVYSIYRILESLALEEIVYLYAKGDKETKNKIEKYLFELRKRKLHIGGRDLLKLGMKPSPEFSRILRIVKRYVIEGKLKTKKDELNFVKNLLEKGEIHVFEKTT
;
A
#
# COMPACT_ATOMS: atom_id res chain seq x y z
N MET A 1 10.97 28.12 16.96
CA MET A 1 9.63 28.15 16.32
C MET A 1 9.68 28.24 14.80
N LYS A 2 10.61 29.00 14.17
CA LYS A 2 10.72 29.07 12.69
C LYS A 2 11.41 27.87 12.02
N GLU A 3 12.38 27.23 12.68
CA GLU A 3 13.13 26.09 12.10
C GLU A 3 12.25 24.85 11.89
N ASN A 4 11.34 24.53 12.82
CA ASN A 4 10.39 23.41 12.63
C ASN A 4 9.46 23.64 11.43
N PHE A 5 9.03 24.89 11.20
CA PHE A 5 8.15 25.24 10.08
C PHE A 5 8.85 25.10 8.72
N ILE A 6 10.13 25.47 8.61
CA ILE A 6 10.89 25.34 7.35
C ILE A 6 11.10 23.86 7.00
N ASN A 7 11.37 23.02 8.01
CA ASN A 7 11.53 21.57 7.81
C ASN A 7 10.20 20.90 7.42
N GLU A 8 9.08 21.35 7.99
CA GLU A 8 7.74 20.90 7.62
C GLU A 8 7.38 21.28 6.18
N GLU A 9 7.69 22.51 5.74
CA GLU A 9 7.39 22.96 4.37
C GLU A 9 8.18 22.16 3.32
N SER A 10 9.45 21.85 3.60
CA SER A 10 10.26 20.94 2.78
C SER A 10 9.66 19.54 2.73
N TYR A 11 9.30 18.97 3.88
CA TYR A 11 8.73 17.62 3.98
C TYR A 11 7.44 17.45 3.17
N TYR A 12 6.51 18.42 3.27
CA TYR A 12 5.25 18.33 2.52
C TYR A 12 5.43 18.56 1.02
N SER A 13 6.39 19.41 0.63
CA SER A 13 6.76 19.59 -0.78
C SER A 13 7.29 18.28 -1.37
N ASP A 14 8.15 17.57 -0.64
CA ASP A 14 8.68 16.26 -1.04
C ASP A 14 7.55 15.24 -1.22
N LYS A 15 6.58 15.19 -0.29
CA LYS A 15 5.42 14.30 -0.42
C LYS A 15 4.51 14.65 -1.59
N GLN A 16 4.33 15.93 -1.91
CA GLN A 16 3.62 16.34 -3.11
C GLN A 16 4.35 15.89 -4.38
N ASN A 17 5.67 16.01 -4.43
CA ASN A 17 6.47 15.57 -5.56
C ASN A 17 6.41 14.03 -5.71
N GLU A 18 6.56 13.27 -4.63
CA GLU A 18 6.40 11.82 -4.63
C GLU A 18 5.03 11.40 -5.20
N LEU A 19 3.95 12.07 -4.80
CA LEU A 19 2.60 11.79 -5.31
C LEU A 19 2.45 12.14 -6.80
N LYS A 20 3.09 13.19 -7.28
CA LYS A 20 3.07 13.59 -8.71
C LYS A 20 3.87 12.64 -9.59
N GLU A 21 5.03 12.21 -9.13
CA GLU A 21 5.93 11.36 -9.91
C GLU A 21 5.44 9.92 -10.06
N THR A 22 4.56 9.45 -9.16
CA THR A 22 4.04 8.08 -9.19
C THR A 22 2.62 7.97 -9.72
N GLU A 23 2.45 7.10 -10.72
CA GLU A 23 1.14 6.62 -11.18
C GLU A 23 0.80 5.23 -10.60
N GLU A 24 1.72 4.63 -9.85
CA GLU A 24 1.57 3.27 -9.36
C GLU A 24 0.63 3.23 -8.16
N VAL A 25 -0.48 2.49 -8.28
CA VAL A 25 -1.59 2.47 -7.31
C VAL A 25 -1.12 2.10 -5.90
N TYR A 26 -0.20 1.14 -5.78
CA TYR A 26 0.30 0.72 -4.48
C TYR A 26 1.24 1.74 -3.85
N SER A 27 2.07 2.43 -4.63
CA SER A 27 2.92 3.54 -4.17
C SER A 27 2.06 4.69 -3.65
N ILE A 28 1.04 5.11 -4.40
CA ILE A 28 0.07 6.13 -3.95
C ILE A 28 -0.56 5.72 -2.61
N TYR A 29 -1.01 4.46 -2.50
CA TYR A 29 -1.56 3.93 -1.27
C TYR A 29 -0.56 3.97 -0.11
N ARG A 30 0.69 3.55 -0.34
CA ARG A 30 1.73 3.49 0.70
C ARG A 30 2.16 4.87 1.18
N ILE A 31 2.29 5.83 0.28
CA ILE A 31 2.58 7.23 0.63
C ILE A 31 1.45 7.75 1.53
N LEU A 32 0.20 7.68 1.06
CA LEU A 32 -0.94 8.25 1.79
C LEU A 32 -1.30 7.47 3.07
N GLU A 33 -1.04 6.17 3.14
CA GLU A 33 -1.21 5.37 4.37
C GLU A 33 -0.19 5.74 5.45
N SER A 34 0.98 6.25 5.07
CA SER A 34 2.03 6.64 6.02
C SER A 34 1.82 8.01 6.66
N LEU A 35 0.86 8.79 6.16
CA LEU A 35 0.57 10.15 6.61
C LEU A 35 -0.57 10.20 7.61
N ALA A 36 -0.49 11.10 8.58
CA ALA A 36 -1.59 11.48 9.45
C ALA A 36 -2.70 12.20 8.66
N LEU A 37 -3.88 12.30 9.25
CA LEU A 37 -5.05 12.89 8.58
C LEU A 37 -4.83 14.36 8.25
N GLU A 38 -4.22 15.11 9.18
CA GLU A 38 -3.89 16.53 9.06
C GLU A 38 -2.95 16.78 7.88
N GLU A 39 -1.98 15.88 7.68
CA GLU A 39 -1.04 15.94 6.55
C GLU A 39 -1.77 15.71 5.23
N ILE A 40 -2.67 14.73 5.16
CA ILE A 40 -3.49 14.48 3.97
C ILE A 40 -4.38 15.70 3.66
N VAL A 41 -4.97 16.33 4.67
CA VAL A 41 -5.77 17.55 4.50
C VAL A 41 -4.93 18.70 3.97
N TYR A 42 -3.72 18.88 4.51
CA TYR A 42 -2.78 19.90 4.02
C TYR A 42 -2.40 19.66 2.56
N LEU A 43 -2.01 18.44 2.20
CA LEU A 43 -1.66 18.06 0.84
C LEU A 43 -2.84 18.25 -0.12
N TYR A 44 -4.06 17.93 0.30
CA TYR A 44 -5.27 18.14 -0.50
C TYR A 44 -5.54 19.64 -0.74
N ALA A 45 -5.40 20.47 0.31
CA ALA A 45 -5.65 21.90 0.22
C ALA A 45 -4.63 22.61 -0.69
N LYS A 46 -3.37 22.19 -0.64
CA LYS A 46 -2.26 22.79 -1.41
C LYS A 46 -1.98 22.10 -2.75
N GLY A 47 -2.50 20.90 -2.97
CA GLY A 47 -2.23 20.10 -4.15
C GLY A 47 -2.93 20.61 -5.42
N ASP A 48 -2.36 20.24 -6.56
CA ASP A 48 -2.99 20.41 -7.87
C ASP A 48 -4.11 19.39 -8.11
N LYS A 49 -4.76 19.49 -9.27
CA LYS A 49 -5.87 18.60 -9.64
C LYS A 49 -5.49 17.12 -9.59
N GLU A 50 -4.27 16.79 -10.00
CA GLU A 50 -3.80 15.41 -10.04
C GLU A 50 -3.57 14.85 -8.63
N THR A 51 -2.89 15.61 -7.77
CA THR A 51 -2.69 15.28 -6.36
C THR A 51 -4.03 15.07 -5.66
N LYS A 52 -4.99 15.97 -5.89
CA LYS A 52 -6.35 15.87 -5.34
C LYS A 52 -7.07 14.59 -5.80
N ASN A 53 -7.01 14.26 -7.09
CA ASN A 53 -7.61 13.03 -7.61
C ASN A 53 -6.99 11.78 -6.97
N LYS A 54 -5.67 11.75 -6.79
CA LYS A 54 -4.95 10.64 -6.14
C LYS A 54 -5.39 10.49 -4.67
N ILE A 55 -5.51 11.60 -3.93
CA ILE A 55 -6.00 11.62 -2.54
C ILE A 55 -7.47 11.17 -2.47
N GLU A 56 -8.35 11.67 -3.32
CA GLU A 56 -9.76 11.27 -3.36
C GLU A 56 -9.91 9.77 -3.62
N LYS A 57 -9.18 9.25 -4.61
CA LYS A 57 -9.14 7.81 -4.90
C LYS A 57 -8.67 7.01 -3.68
N TYR A 58 -7.64 7.47 -2.98
CA TYR A 58 -7.22 6.83 -1.75
C TYR A 58 -8.31 6.82 -0.68
N LEU A 59 -8.92 7.98 -0.40
CA LEU A 59 -9.92 8.16 0.66
C LEU A 59 -11.20 7.37 0.40
N PHE A 60 -11.69 7.38 -0.83
CA PHE A 60 -12.98 6.78 -1.16
C PHE A 60 -12.88 5.33 -1.61
N GLU A 61 -11.71 4.88 -2.08
CA GLU A 61 -11.52 3.56 -2.67
C GLU A 61 -10.35 2.78 -2.04
N LEU A 62 -9.10 3.21 -2.22
CA LEU A 62 -7.93 2.36 -1.92
C LEU A 62 -7.84 1.98 -0.43
N ARG A 63 -8.06 2.93 0.49
CA ARG A 63 -8.01 2.66 1.94
C ARG A 63 -9.07 1.68 2.42
N LYS A 64 -10.14 1.48 1.65
CA LYS A 64 -11.22 0.55 1.96
C LYS A 64 -10.91 -0.88 1.50
N ARG A 65 -9.91 -1.07 0.62
CA ARG A 65 -9.45 -2.38 0.15
C ARG A 65 -8.63 -3.06 1.26
N LYS A 66 -9.26 -3.99 1.97
CA LYS A 66 -8.67 -4.70 3.12
C LYS A 66 -8.29 -6.13 2.74
N LEU A 67 -7.20 -6.60 3.35
CA LEU A 67 -6.79 -8.00 3.27
C LEU A 67 -7.79 -8.84 4.08
N HIS A 68 -8.29 -9.93 3.50
CA HIS A 68 -9.25 -10.83 4.14
C HIS A 68 -8.60 -12.08 4.76
N ILE A 69 -7.37 -12.40 4.36
CA ILE A 69 -6.56 -13.46 4.95
C ILE A 69 -5.59 -12.94 6.02
N GLY A 70 -5.20 -13.81 6.95
CA GLY A 70 -4.13 -13.53 7.91
C GLY A 70 -3.26 -14.76 8.16
N GLY A 71 -2.37 -14.67 9.15
CA GLY A 71 -1.45 -15.78 9.48
C GLY A 71 -2.15 -17.11 9.77
N ARG A 72 -3.35 -17.07 10.38
CA ARG A 72 -4.16 -18.29 10.61
C ARG A 72 -4.59 -18.99 9.32
N ASP A 73 -4.84 -18.23 8.26
CA ASP A 73 -5.17 -18.82 6.97
C ASP A 73 -3.91 -19.43 6.31
N LEU A 74 -2.75 -18.80 6.45
CA LEU A 74 -1.47 -19.35 5.98
C LEU A 74 -1.12 -20.68 6.69
N LEU A 75 -1.37 -20.78 8.00
CA LEU A 75 -1.22 -22.05 8.74
C LEU A 75 -2.10 -23.16 8.17
N LYS A 76 -3.37 -22.84 7.85
CA LYS A 76 -4.30 -23.80 7.24
C LYS A 76 -3.89 -24.24 5.84
N LEU A 77 -3.08 -23.44 5.15
CA LEU A 77 -2.46 -23.79 3.88
C LEU A 77 -1.20 -24.66 4.03
N GLY A 78 -0.85 -25.05 5.26
CA GLY A 78 0.29 -25.94 5.54
C GLY A 78 1.61 -25.21 5.74
N MET A 79 1.62 -23.88 5.79
CA MET A 79 2.83 -23.12 6.08
C MET A 79 3.20 -23.17 7.57
N LYS A 80 4.50 -23.11 7.86
CA LYS A 80 5.01 -22.98 9.24
C LYS A 80 5.28 -21.50 9.59
N PRO A 81 4.97 -21.04 10.81
CA PRO A 81 5.27 -19.67 11.22
C PRO A 81 6.72 -19.28 10.93
N SER A 82 6.90 -18.22 10.14
CA SER A 82 8.23 -17.73 9.76
C SER A 82 8.13 -16.27 9.27
N PRO A 83 9.25 -15.55 9.12
CA PRO A 83 9.26 -14.21 8.52
C PRO A 83 8.57 -14.12 7.15
N GLU A 84 8.50 -15.25 6.43
CA GLU A 84 7.81 -15.35 5.14
C GLU A 84 6.31 -15.08 5.23
N PHE A 85 5.67 -15.23 6.39
CA PHE A 85 4.25 -14.88 6.57
C PHE A 85 4.01 -13.41 6.26
N SER A 86 4.81 -12.54 6.89
CA SER A 86 4.70 -11.11 6.69
C SER A 86 5.04 -10.71 5.25
N ARG A 87 5.95 -11.43 4.59
CA ARG A 87 6.29 -11.23 3.17
C ARG A 87 5.09 -11.57 2.28
N ILE A 88 4.50 -12.75 2.44
CA ILE A 88 3.35 -13.19 1.64
C ILE A 88 2.16 -12.27 1.86
N LEU A 89 1.82 -11.93 3.11
CA LEU A 89 0.69 -11.04 3.39
C LEU A 89 0.90 -9.64 2.78
N ARG A 90 2.14 -9.15 2.71
CA ARG A 90 2.47 -7.89 2.03
C ARG A 90 2.29 -7.97 0.53
N ILE A 91 2.74 -9.07 -0.11
CA ILE A 91 2.53 -9.30 -1.53
C ILE A 91 1.03 -9.38 -1.83
N VAL A 92 0.26 -10.18 -1.06
CA VAL A 92 -1.19 -10.30 -1.25
C VAL A 92 -1.86 -8.94 -1.06
N LYS A 93 -1.48 -8.17 -0.03
CA LYS A 93 -2.00 -6.82 0.23
C LYS A 93 -1.75 -5.89 -0.96
N ARG A 94 -0.58 -5.94 -1.61
CA ARG A 94 -0.32 -5.17 -2.85
C ARG A 94 -1.35 -5.48 -3.92
N TYR A 95 -1.58 -6.76 -4.21
CA TYR A 95 -2.55 -7.19 -5.22
C TYR A 95 -4.01 -6.86 -4.84
N VAL A 96 -4.34 -6.87 -3.55
CA VAL A 96 -5.63 -6.36 -3.04
C VAL A 96 -5.76 -4.86 -3.32
N ILE A 97 -4.75 -4.07 -2.98
CA ILE A 97 -4.74 -2.62 -3.20
C ILE A 97 -4.76 -2.27 -4.69
N GLU A 98 -4.14 -3.07 -5.55
CA GLU A 98 -4.22 -2.93 -7.00
C GLU A 98 -5.60 -3.36 -7.57
N GLY A 99 -6.44 -4.01 -6.76
CA GLY A 99 -7.78 -4.46 -7.16
C GLY A 99 -7.80 -5.78 -7.93
N LYS A 100 -6.68 -6.49 -7.95
CA LYS A 100 -6.50 -7.80 -8.61
C LYS A 100 -7.10 -8.95 -7.80
N LEU A 101 -7.19 -8.80 -6.48
CA LEU A 101 -7.79 -9.76 -5.56
C LEU A 101 -8.92 -9.05 -4.80
N LYS A 102 -10.15 -9.55 -4.95
CA LYS A 102 -11.35 -8.87 -4.43
C LYS A 102 -12.01 -9.63 -3.29
N THR A 103 -11.77 -10.93 -3.21
CA THR A 103 -12.39 -11.82 -2.23
C THR A 103 -11.34 -12.61 -1.46
N LYS A 104 -11.75 -13.12 -0.29
CA LYS A 104 -10.93 -14.08 0.47
C LYS A 104 -10.52 -15.30 -0.37
N LYS A 105 -11.39 -15.76 -1.27
CA LYS A 105 -11.09 -16.89 -2.16
C LYS A 105 -9.97 -16.55 -3.15
N ASP A 106 -10.00 -15.35 -3.73
CA ASP A 106 -8.95 -14.88 -4.65
C ASP A 106 -7.60 -14.82 -3.92
N GLU A 107 -7.59 -14.24 -2.71
CA GLU A 107 -6.39 -14.14 -1.88
C GLU A 107 -5.79 -15.52 -1.54
N LEU A 108 -6.62 -16.48 -1.11
CA LEU A 108 -6.16 -17.84 -0.80
C LEU A 108 -5.62 -18.56 -2.04
N ASN A 109 -6.30 -18.44 -3.17
CA ASN A 109 -5.85 -19.05 -4.43
C ASN A 109 -4.52 -18.44 -4.90
N PHE A 110 -4.37 -17.12 -4.76
CA PHE A 110 -3.13 -16.44 -5.08
C PHE A 110 -1.97 -16.93 -4.20
N VAL A 111 -2.18 -17.09 -2.89
CA VAL A 111 -1.15 -17.67 -2.00
C VAL A 111 -0.78 -19.10 -2.43
N LYS A 112 -1.75 -19.96 -2.73
CA LYS A 112 -1.47 -21.33 -3.19
C LYS A 112 -0.60 -21.34 -4.45
N ASN A 113 -0.94 -20.51 -5.44
CA ASN A 113 -0.18 -20.40 -6.68
C ASN A 113 1.26 -19.90 -6.42
N LEU A 114 1.46 -18.95 -5.50
CA LEU A 114 2.79 -18.49 -5.12
C LEU A 114 3.65 -19.61 -4.49
N LEU A 115 3.03 -20.46 -3.67
CA LEU A 115 3.70 -21.59 -3.02
C LEU A 115 4.07 -22.68 -4.04
N GLU A 116 3.17 -23.00 -4.98
CA GLU A 116 3.40 -24.02 -6.01
C GLU A 116 4.51 -23.64 -6.99
N LYS A 117 4.62 -22.35 -7.34
CA LYS A 117 5.61 -21.88 -8.32
C LYS A 117 6.97 -21.50 -7.72
N GLY A 118 7.12 -21.52 -6.39
CA GLY A 118 8.35 -21.08 -5.72
C GLY A 118 8.67 -19.58 -5.95
N GLU A 119 7.69 -18.79 -6.40
CA GLU A 119 7.87 -17.38 -6.81
C GLU A 119 8.07 -16.42 -5.64
N ILE A 120 8.18 -16.92 -4.41
CA ILE A 120 8.32 -16.10 -3.19
C ILE A 120 9.51 -15.14 -3.34
N HIS A 121 10.60 -15.56 -3.98
CA HIS A 121 11.84 -14.80 -4.21
C HIS A 121 11.80 -13.77 -5.36
N VAL A 122 10.80 -13.80 -6.25
CA VAL A 122 10.80 -12.99 -7.47
C VAL A 122 10.40 -11.51 -7.21
N PHE A 123 9.70 -11.24 -6.11
CA PHE A 123 9.13 -9.92 -5.81
C PHE A 123 10.09 -8.95 -5.09
N GLU A 124 11.38 -9.25 -5.00
CA GLU A 124 12.40 -8.39 -4.34
C GLU A 124 12.76 -7.12 -5.11
N LYS A 125 12.47 -7.04 -6.42
CA LYS A 125 12.94 -5.95 -7.30
C LYS A 125 11.99 -4.77 -7.46
N THR A 126 11.01 -4.58 -6.58
CA THR A 126 10.07 -3.45 -6.68
C THR A 126 9.82 -2.86 -5.30
N THR A 127 10.89 -2.39 -4.67
CA THR A 127 10.88 -1.42 -3.57
C THR A 127 11.49 -0.12 -4.09
#